data_AF-A0A7L2UEQ4-F1
#
_entry.id   AF-A0A7L2UEQ4-F1
#
_cell.length_a   1.000
_cell.length_b   1.000
_cell.length_c   1.000
_cell.angle_alpha   90.00
_cell.angle_beta   90.00
_cell.angle_gamma   90.00
#
_symmetry.space_group_name_H-M   'P 1'
#
loop_
_entity.id
_entity.type
_entity.pdbx_description
1 polymer ?
#
loop_
_entity_poly.entity_id
_entity_poly.type
_entity_poly.pdbx_seq_one_letter_code
_entity_poly.pdbx_strand_id
1 'polypeptide(L)'
;SDEATVISGTKLAKQVLKEVQRDVESWISFGNKRPHLTVILVGDNPASHIYVRNKIKAAAAVGISSEIILRPKDISQEELLDMTVKLNNDSTVSGLLVQLPLPDHIDERTVCNAIAPEKDVDGFHIMNIGRLCLDQPSIIPATAAAVWEIIKRTGKKL
;
A
#
# COMPACT_ATOMS: atom_id res chain seq x y z
N SER A 1 23.02 -4.02 33.48
CA SER A 1 22.48 -2.84 32.78
C SER A 1 21.62 -3.37 31.66
N ASP A 2 20.30 -3.19 31.74
CA ASP A 2 19.40 -3.53 30.63
C ASP A 2 19.52 -2.46 29.55
N GLU A 3 20.54 -2.58 28.70
CA GLU A 3 20.72 -1.69 27.56
C GLU A 3 19.78 -2.07 26.42
N ALA A 4 19.00 -1.10 25.95
CA ALA A 4 18.12 -1.28 24.81
C ALA A 4 18.92 -1.36 23.51
N THR A 5 18.65 -2.38 22.71
CA THR A 5 19.20 -2.49 21.34
C THR A 5 18.39 -1.61 20.39
N VAL A 6 19.05 -0.66 19.72
CA VAL A 6 18.43 0.15 18.66
C VAL A 6 18.23 -0.69 17.40
N ILE A 7 16.98 -0.79 16.96
CA ILE A 7 16.63 -1.47 15.70
C ILE A 7 16.51 -0.44 14.58
N SER A 8 17.33 -0.57 13.54
CA SER A 8 17.27 0.30 12.36
C SER A 8 16.23 -0.19 11.36
N GLY A 9 15.02 0.38 11.40
CA GLY A 9 13.98 0.14 10.39
C GLY A 9 14.45 0.46 8.97
N THR A 10 15.29 1.48 8.79
CA THR A 10 15.87 1.83 7.47
C THR A 10 16.76 0.71 6.91
N LYS A 11 17.55 0.04 7.74
CA LYS A 11 18.39 -1.09 7.30
C LYS A 11 17.51 -2.28 6.88
N LEU A 12 16.47 -2.58 7.65
CA LEU A 12 15.52 -3.65 7.34
C LEU A 12 14.72 -3.35 6.06
N ALA A 13 14.22 -2.13 5.90
CA ALA A 13 13.52 -1.72 4.68
C ALA A 13 14.39 -1.88 3.43
N LYS A 14 15.70 -1.56 3.51
CA LYS A 14 16.63 -1.80 2.39
C LYS A 14 16.80 -3.28 2.05
N GLN A 15 16.69 -4.19 3.02
CA GLN A 15 16.73 -5.63 2.78
C GLN A 15 15.44 -6.08 2.09
N VAL A 16 14.28 -5.67 2.61
CA VAL A 16 12.97 -5.94 2.02
C VAL A 16 12.90 -5.45 0.58
N LEU A 17 13.33 -4.22 0.28
CA LEU A 17 13.32 -3.69 -1.08
C LEU A 17 14.19 -4.53 -2.04
N LYS A 18 15.33 -5.04 -1.59
CA LYS A 18 16.18 -5.93 -2.42
C LYS A 18 15.52 -7.29 -2.68
N GLU A 19 14.79 -7.81 -1.71
CA GLU A 19 14.02 -9.05 -1.87
C GLU A 19 12.88 -8.83 -2.88
N VAL A 20 12.07 -7.79 -2.67
CA VAL A 20 10.98 -7.42 -3.60
C VAL A 20 11.49 -7.17 -5.01
N GLN A 21 12.63 -6.50 -5.18
CA GLN A 21 13.22 -6.28 -6.50
C GLN A 21 13.51 -7.61 -7.22
N ARG A 22 14.10 -8.60 -6.52
CA ARG A 22 14.37 -9.93 -7.09
C ARG A 22 13.08 -10.66 -7.44
N ASP A 23 12.06 -10.55 -6.59
CA ASP A 23 10.76 -11.19 -6.83
C ASP A 23 10.08 -10.59 -8.08
N VAL A 24 10.15 -9.27 -8.25
CA VAL A 24 9.63 -8.57 -9.44
C VAL A 24 10.41 -8.96 -10.70
N GLU A 25 11.75 -9.00 -10.63
CA GLU A 25 12.59 -9.44 -11.74
C GLU A 25 12.27 -10.88 -12.15
N SER A 26 12.14 -11.78 -11.17
CA SER A 26 11.76 -13.18 -11.41
C SER A 26 10.37 -13.29 -12.03
N TRP A 27 9.38 -12.57 -11.47
CA TRP A 27 8.00 -12.54 -11.97
C TRP A 27 7.93 -12.16 -13.45
N ILE A 28 8.66 -11.12 -13.83
CA ILE A 28 8.74 -10.65 -15.22
C ILE A 28 9.49 -11.65 -16.10
N SER A 29 10.56 -12.29 -15.59
CA SER A 29 11.31 -13.31 -16.34
C SER A 29 10.47 -14.55 -16.69
N PHE A 30 9.44 -14.85 -15.90
CA PHE A 30 8.45 -15.89 -16.19
C PHE A 30 7.39 -15.47 -17.23
N GLY A 31 7.51 -14.29 -17.85
CA GLY A 31 6.62 -13.79 -18.89
C GLY A 31 5.36 -13.08 -18.36
N ASN A 32 5.26 -12.84 -17.06
CA ASN A 32 4.14 -12.10 -16.49
C ASN A 32 4.26 -10.60 -16.72
N LYS A 33 3.11 -9.90 -16.72
CA LYS A 33 3.08 -8.43 -16.77
C LYS A 33 3.76 -7.83 -15.55
N ARG A 34 4.47 -6.72 -15.75
CA ARG A 34 5.05 -5.92 -14.66
C ARG A 34 3.94 -5.46 -13.71
N PRO A 35 4.07 -5.62 -12.39
CA PRO A 35 3.09 -5.11 -11.44
C PRO A 35 2.95 -3.58 -11.54
N HIS A 36 1.71 -3.09 -11.41
CA HIS A 36 1.40 -1.68 -11.47
C HIS A 36 0.65 -1.21 -10.21
N LEU A 37 1.11 -0.09 -9.63
CA LEU A 37 0.52 0.54 -8.46
C LEU A 37 -0.10 1.90 -8.83
N THR A 38 -1.41 2.03 -8.66
CA THR A 38 -2.11 3.30 -8.81
C THR A 38 -2.38 3.91 -7.44
N VAL A 39 -2.02 5.20 -7.27
CA VAL A 39 -2.27 5.96 -6.05
C VAL A 39 -3.22 7.11 -6.33
N ILE A 40 -4.39 7.13 -5.70
CA ILE A 40 -5.27 8.30 -5.71
C ILE A 40 -4.88 9.22 -4.55
N LEU A 41 -4.64 10.50 -4.84
CA LEU A 41 -4.36 11.53 -3.85
C LEU A 41 -5.36 12.67 -4.02
N VAL A 42 -6.11 12.94 -2.96
CA VAL A 42 -7.15 13.98 -2.90
C VAL A 42 -6.65 15.18 -2.10
N GLY A 43 -6.72 16.37 -2.69
CA GLY A 43 -6.27 17.62 -2.07
C GLY A 43 -4.75 17.79 -2.04
N ASP A 44 -4.32 18.83 -1.31
CA ASP A 44 -2.95 19.35 -1.38
C ASP A 44 -2.18 19.24 -0.05
N ASN A 45 -2.52 18.27 0.81
CA ASN A 45 -1.85 18.11 2.10
C ASN A 45 -0.34 17.81 1.88
N PRO A 46 0.58 18.69 2.32
CA PRO A 46 2.01 18.53 2.06
C PRO A 46 2.59 17.21 2.59
N ALA A 47 2.09 16.73 3.73
CA ALA A 47 2.52 15.46 4.29
C ALA A 47 2.10 14.29 3.39
N SER A 48 0.86 14.29 2.90
CA SER A 48 0.34 13.26 1.98
C SER A 48 1.17 13.22 0.68
N HIS A 49 1.54 14.37 0.11
CA HIS A 49 2.43 14.42 -1.06
C HIS A 49 3.80 13.78 -0.79
N ILE A 50 4.41 14.04 0.37
CA ILE A 50 5.70 13.44 0.73
C ILE A 50 5.56 11.91 0.86
N TYR A 51 4.52 11.43 1.53
CA TYR A 51 4.29 9.99 1.69
C TYR A 51 4.07 9.31 0.34
N VAL A 52 3.20 9.86 -0.51
CA VAL A 52 2.93 9.29 -1.86
C VAL A 52 4.20 9.32 -2.71
N ARG A 53 4.96 10.41 -2.70
CA ARG A 53 6.24 10.49 -3.43
C ARG A 53 7.22 9.41 -2.98
N ASN A 54 7.28 9.11 -1.69
CA ASN A 54 8.13 8.04 -1.17
C ASN A 54 7.64 6.66 -1.60
N LYS A 55 6.32 6.42 -1.62
CA LYS A 55 5.72 5.18 -2.15
C LYS A 55 6.10 4.95 -3.63
N ILE A 56 5.94 5.98 -4.48
CA ILE A 56 6.30 5.92 -5.91
C ILE A 56 7.80 5.68 -6.12
N LYS A 57 8.66 6.35 -5.35
CA LYS A 57 10.10 6.12 -5.39
C LYS A 57 10.47 4.69 -5.01
N ALA A 58 9.83 4.14 -3.98
CA ALA A 58 10.05 2.76 -3.54
C ALA A 58 9.60 1.76 -4.60
N ALA A 59 8.41 1.97 -5.19
CA ALA A 59 7.89 1.16 -6.30
C ALA A 59 8.86 1.15 -7.48
N ALA A 60 9.31 2.33 -7.93
CA ALA A 60 10.27 2.45 -9.01
C ALA A 60 11.61 1.75 -8.70
N ALA A 61 12.11 1.87 -7.45
CA ALA A 61 13.37 1.26 -7.03
C ALA A 61 13.35 -0.28 -7.06
N VAL A 62 12.17 -0.90 -6.99
CA VAL A 62 12.01 -2.37 -7.06
C VAL A 62 11.44 -2.85 -8.39
N GLY A 63 11.31 -1.95 -9.38
CA GLY A 63 10.81 -2.29 -10.71
C GLY A 63 9.28 -2.39 -10.82
N ILE A 64 8.51 -1.88 -9.85
CA ILE A 64 7.05 -1.75 -9.96
C ILE A 64 6.74 -0.45 -10.71
N SER A 65 5.90 -0.52 -11.74
CA SER A 65 5.40 0.70 -12.39
C SER A 65 4.34 1.35 -11.51
N SER A 66 4.23 2.67 -11.55
CA SER A 66 3.26 3.36 -10.70
C SER A 66 2.83 4.70 -11.26
N GLU A 67 1.65 5.14 -10.85
CA GLU A 67 1.09 6.44 -11.19
C GLU A 67 0.43 7.10 -9.98
N ILE A 68 0.32 8.42 -10.03
CA ILE A 68 -0.44 9.21 -9.07
C ILE A 68 -1.59 9.88 -9.82
N ILE A 69 -2.82 9.61 -9.38
CA ILE A 69 -4.00 10.33 -9.84
C ILE A 69 -4.33 11.40 -8.81
N LEU A 70 -4.03 12.65 -9.18
CA LEU A 70 -4.36 13.81 -8.36
C LEU A 70 -5.82 14.22 -8.57
N ARG A 71 -6.51 14.51 -7.47
CA ARG A 71 -7.85 15.07 -7.47
C ARG A 71 -7.93 16.26 -6.53
N PRO A 72 -8.72 17.28 -6.90
CA PRO A 72 -8.89 18.45 -6.04
C PRO A 72 -9.67 18.04 -4.78
N LYS A 73 -9.49 18.82 -3.71
CA LYS A 73 -10.11 18.53 -2.41
C LYS A 73 -11.64 18.54 -2.45
N ASP A 74 -12.26 19.14 -3.45
CA ASP A 74 -13.70 19.29 -3.61
C ASP A 74 -14.34 18.18 -4.47
N ILE A 75 -13.57 17.18 -4.89
CA ILE A 75 -14.12 15.97 -5.52
C ILE A 75 -15.22 15.37 -4.64
N SER A 76 -16.33 14.97 -5.27
CA SER A 76 -17.41 14.30 -4.56
C SER A 76 -17.02 12.87 -4.19
N GLN A 77 -17.67 12.31 -3.17
CA GLN A 77 -17.51 10.89 -2.83
C GLN A 77 -17.93 9.99 -4.01
N GLU A 78 -19.00 10.34 -4.72
CA GLU A 78 -19.49 9.58 -5.88
C GLU A 78 -18.42 9.49 -6.98
N GLU A 79 -17.81 10.62 -7.36
CA GLU A 79 -16.74 10.64 -8.36
C GLU A 79 -15.51 9.81 -7.94
N LEU A 80 -15.15 9.85 -6.65
CA LEU A 80 -14.04 9.06 -6.12
C LEU A 80 -14.35 7.55 -6.15
N LEU A 81 -15.59 7.17 -5.84
CA LEU A 81 -16.04 5.78 -5.90
C LEU A 81 -16.09 5.27 -7.35
N ASP A 82 -16.60 6.07 -8.28
CA ASP A 82 -16.63 5.73 -9.71
C ASP A 82 -15.22 5.52 -10.28
N MET A 83 -14.27 6.35 -9.87
CA MET A 83 -12.86 6.15 -10.22
C MET A 83 -12.30 4.85 -9.64
N THR A 84 -12.61 4.55 -8.38
CA THR A 84 -12.20 3.32 -7.72
C THR A 84 -12.73 2.09 -8.45
N VAL A 85 -14.01 2.11 -8.87
CA VAL A 85 -14.63 1.05 -9.67
C VAL A 85 -13.93 0.86 -11.02
N LYS A 86 -13.58 1.95 -11.71
CA LYS A 86 -12.84 1.86 -12.98
C LYS A 86 -11.47 1.19 -12.79
N LEU A 87 -10.73 1.58 -11.75
CA LEU A 87 -9.40 1.02 -11.45
C LEU A 87 -9.47 -0.43 -10.95
N ASN A 88 -10.53 -0.80 -10.25
CA ASN A 88 -10.79 -2.21 -9.90
C ASN A 88 -10.95 -3.09 -11.14
N ASN A 89 -11.65 -2.59 -12.17
CA ASN A 89 -11.88 -3.33 -13.41
C ASN A 89 -10.70 -3.27 -14.39
N ASP A 90 -9.73 -2.37 -14.16
CA ASP A 90 -8.55 -2.27 -15.01
C ASP A 90 -7.55 -3.42 -14.73
N SER A 91 -7.45 -4.36 -15.67
CA SER A 91 -6.52 -5.50 -15.58
C SER A 91 -5.03 -5.11 -15.58
N THR A 92 -4.70 -3.86 -15.91
CA THR A 92 -3.34 -3.35 -15.84
C THR A 92 -2.97 -2.91 -14.42
N VAL A 93 -3.94 -2.56 -13.58
CA VAL A 93 -3.75 -2.15 -12.18
C VAL A 93 -3.67 -3.39 -11.29
N SER A 94 -2.51 -3.60 -10.67
CA SER A 94 -2.27 -4.72 -9.74
C SER A 94 -2.56 -4.34 -8.29
N GLY A 95 -2.31 -3.08 -7.93
CA GLY A 95 -2.55 -2.55 -6.60
C GLY A 95 -3.12 -1.13 -6.67
N LEU A 96 -4.05 -0.84 -5.76
CA LEU A 96 -4.75 0.43 -5.66
C LEU A 96 -4.70 0.91 -4.21
N LEU A 97 -4.37 2.19 -4.04
CA LEU A 97 -4.48 2.85 -2.74
C LEU A 97 -5.06 4.26 -2.87
N VAL A 98 -5.86 4.65 -1.90
CA VAL A 98 -6.35 6.04 -1.73
C VAL A 98 -5.62 6.63 -0.53
N GLN A 99 -4.87 7.71 -0.75
CA GLN A 99 -4.06 8.32 0.30
C GLN A 99 -4.94 9.04 1.32
N LEU A 100 -4.85 8.59 2.58
CA LEU A 100 -5.50 9.21 3.74
C LEU A 100 -4.63 10.32 4.37
N PRO A 101 -5.22 11.28 5.12
CA PRO A 101 -6.67 11.45 5.32
C PRO A 101 -7.37 12.02 4.09
N LEU A 102 -8.65 11.71 3.93
CA LEU A 102 -9.53 12.33 2.94
C LEU A 102 -10.21 13.61 3.50
N PRO A 103 -10.75 14.49 2.64
CA PRO A 103 -11.59 15.60 3.08
C PRO A 103 -12.81 15.14 3.90
N ASP A 104 -13.24 15.95 4.86
CA ASP A 104 -14.29 15.61 5.84
C ASP A 104 -15.65 15.23 5.23
N HIS A 105 -15.95 15.66 4.00
CA HIS A 105 -17.19 15.32 3.30
C HIS A 105 -17.14 13.94 2.61
N ILE A 106 -16.04 13.21 2.71
CA ILE A 106 -15.85 11.87 2.14
C ILE A 106 -15.68 10.86 3.28
N ASP A 107 -16.49 9.82 3.27
CA ASP A 107 -16.39 8.73 4.24
C ASP A 107 -15.25 7.78 3.84
N GLU A 108 -14.14 7.84 4.58
CA GLU A 108 -12.94 7.01 4.33
C GLU A 108 -13.26 5.52 4.34
N ARG A 109 -14.17 5.06 5.21
CA ARG A 109 -14.51 3.64 5.33
C ARG A 109 -15.20 3.13 4.08
N THR A 110 -16.14 3.90 3.55
CA THR A 110 -16.82 3.64 2.28
C THR A 110 -15.81 3.52 1.14
N VAL A 111 -14.86 4.45 1.07
CA VAL A 111 -13.81 4.45 0.03
C VAL A 111 -12.87 3.25 0.17
N CYS A 112 -12.36 2.96 1.37
CA CYS A 112 -11.52 1.77 1.60
C CYS A 112 -12.22 0.47 1.24
N ASN A 113 -13.53 0.36 1.52
CA ASN A 113 -14.34 -0.81 1.17
C ASN A 113 -14.74 -0.86 -0.31
N ALA A 114 -14.52 0.21 -1.08
CA ALA A 114 -14.77 0.21 -2.52
C ALA A 114 -13.58 -0.33 -3.32
N ILE A 115 -12.37 -0.36 -2.75
CA ILE A 115 -11.18 -0.95 -3.39
C ILE A 115 -11.33 -2.48 -3.41
N ALA A 116 -11.13 -3.13 -4.55
CA ALA A 116 -11.21 -4.59 -4.63
C ALA A 116 -10.23 -5.24 -3.62
N PRO A 117 -10.66 -6.22 -2.80
CA PRO A 117 -9.81 -6.80 -1.75
C PRO A 117 -8.45 -7.30 -2.23
N GLU A 118 -8.39 -7.85 -3.44
CA GLU A 118 -7.18 -8.34 -4.10
C GLU A 118 -6.24 -7.24 -4.60
N LYS A 119 -6.73 -6.01 -4.75
CA LYS A 119 -5.94 -4.81 -5.12
C LYS A 119 -5.68 -3.88 -3.94
N ASP A 120 -6.29 -4.11 -2.78
CA ASP A 120 -6.15 -3.29 -1.57
C ASP A 120 -4.79 -3.48 -0.90
N VAL A 121 -3.78 -2.77 -1.41
CA VAL A 121 -2.39 -2.85 -0.94
C VAL A 121 -2.15 -2.16 0.41
N ASP A 122 -3.08 -1.32 0.87
CA ASP A 122 -3.04 -0.76 2.23
C ASP A 122 -3.71 -1.68 3.26
N GLY A 123 -4.45 -2.72 2.84
CA GLY A 123 -5.04 -3.74 3.70
C GLY A 123 -6.21 -3.26 4.55
N PHE A 124 -6.90 -2.19 4.15
CA PHE A 124 -7.97 -1.56 4.92
C PHE A 124 -9.38 -2.02 4.57
N HIS A 125 -9.53 -2.76 3.46
CA HIS A 125 -10.80 -3.34 3.07
C HIS A 125 -11.30 -4.30 4.15
N ILE A 126 -12.59 -4.23 4.50
CA ILE A 126 -13.18 -5.02 5.60
C ILE A 126 -12.95 -6.53 5.44
N MET A 127 -12.94 -7.05 4.21
CA MET A 127 -12.61 -8.47 3.95
C MET A 127 -11.16 -8.81 4.29
N ASN A 128 -10.20 -7.92 4.03
CA ASN A 128 -8.80 -8.15 4.38
C ASN A 128 -8.61 -8.11 5.90
N ILE A 129 -9.20 -7.14 6.58
CA ILE A 129 -9.21 -7.06 8.05
C ILE A 129 -9.91 -8.27 8.67
N GLY A 130 -11.07 -8.66 8.15
CA GLY A 130 -11.82 -9.81 8.65
C GLY A 130 -11.05 -11.12 8.51
N ARG A 131 -10.41 -11.33 7.34
CA ARG A 131 -9.51 -12.48 7.12
C ARG A 131 -8.33 -12.46 8.08
N LEU A 132 -7.68 -11.31 8.27
CA LEU A 132 -6.59 -11.15 9.24
C LEU A 132 -7.02 -11.52 10.67
N CYS A 133 -8.18 -11.04 11.12
CA CYS A 133 -8.71 -11.35 12.47
C CYS A 133 -9.07 -12.83 12.66
N LEU A 134 -9.26 -13.58 11.58
CA LEU A 134 -9.57 -15.01 11.58
C LEU A 134 -8.34 -15.87 11.25
N ASP A 135 -7.13 -15.30 11.29
CA ASP A 135 -5.87 -15.95 10.90
C ASP A 135 -5.89 -16.54 9.48
N GLN A 136 -6.65 -15.92 8.57
CA GLN A 136 -6.74 -16.30 7.17
C GLN A 136 -5.78 -15.47 6.29
N PRO A 137 -5.29 -16.05 5.16
CA PRO A 137 -4.48 -15.30 4.20
C PRO A 137 -5.18 -14.03 3.71
N SER A 138 -4.48 -12.90 3.81
CA SER A 138 -4.99 -11.57 3.47
C SER A 138 -3.86 -10.58 3.20
N ILE A 139 -4.20 -9.44 2.61
CA ILE A 139 -3.30 -8.29 2.62
C ILE A 139 -3.40 -7.62 4.00
N ILE A 140 -2.28 -7.50 4.69
CA ILE A 140 -2.20 -6.98 6.06
C ILE A 140 -1.89 -5.48 5.99
N PRO A 141 -2.50 -4.63 6.85
CA PRO A 141 -2.15 -3.23 6.96
C PRO A 141 -0.63 -2.98 7.02
N ALA A 142 -0.12 -2.18 6.09
CA ALA A 142 1.32 -2.06 5.84
C ALA A 142 2.15 -1.71 7.10
N THR A 143 1.63 -0.83 7.96
CA THR A 143 2.31 -0.48 9.22
C THR A 143 2.33 -1.63 10.22
N ALA A 144 1.22 -2.37 10.36
CA ALA A 144 1.16 -3.54 11.24
C ALA A 144 2.10 -4.65 10.73
N ALA A 145 2.08 -4.89 9.42
CA ALA A 145 3.00 -5.82 8.77
C ALA A 145 4.47 -5.41 8.98
N ALA A 146 4.80 -4.12 8.90
CA ALA A 146 6.14 -3.62 9.14
C ALA A 146 6.60 -3.85 10.60
N VAL A 147 5.75 -3.58 11.59
CA VAL A 147 6.06 -3.87 13.01
C VAL A 147 6.33 -5.36 13.21
N TRP A 148 5.48 -6.21 12.65
CA TRP A 148 5.65 -7.66 12.74
C TRP A 148 6.95 -8.13 12.08
N GLU A 149 7.27 -7.60 10.90
CA GLU A 149 8.48 -7.95 10.18
C GLU A 149 9.75 -7.49 10.91
N ILE A 150 9.71 -6.33 11.59
CA ILE A 150 10.78 -5.87 12.47
C ILE A 150 11.02 -6.87 13.61
N ILE A 151 9.95 -7.33 14.27
CA ILE A 151 10.04 -8.30 15.37
C ILE A 151 10.63 -9.62 14.86
N LYS A 152 10.07 -10.16 13.77
CA LYS A 152 10.52 -11.40 13.15
C LYS A 152 12.00 -11.37 12.76
N ARG A 153 12.45 -10.32 12.07
CA ARG A 153 13.85 -10.22 11.59
C ARG A 153 14.86 -9.96 12.70
N THR A 154 14.42 -9.46 13.86
CA THR A 154 15.31 -9.22 14.99
C THR A 154 15.36 -10.38 15.98
N GLY A 155 14.59 -11.46 15.74
CA GLY A 155 14.66 -12.69 16.53
C GLY A 155 14.20 -12.54 17.98
N LYS A 156 13.54 -11.43 18.32
CA LYS A 156 12.93 -11.27 19.64
C LYS A 156 11.65 -12.10 19.67
N LYS A 157 11.67 -13.18 20.45
CA LYS A 157 10.45 -13.93 20.79
C LYS A 157 9.53 -13.00 21.57
N LEU A 158 8.28 -12.88 21.13
CA LEU A 158 7.19 -12.31 21.92
C LEU A 158 6.67 -13.34 22.92
#